data_AF-A0A2E2DDJ2-F1
#
_entry.id   AF-A0A2E2DDJ2-F1
#
_cell.length_a   1.000
_cell.length_b   1.000
_cell.length_c   1.000
_cell.angle_alpha   90.00
_cell.angle_beta   90.00
_cell.angle_gamma   90.00
#
_symmetry.space_group_name_H-M   'P 1'
#
loop_
_entity.id
_entity.type
_entity.pdbx_description
1 polymer ?
#
loop_
_entity_poly.entity_id
_entity_poly.type
_entity_poly.pdbx_seq_one_letter_code
_entity_poly.pdbx_strand_id
1 'polypeptide(L)'
;MIEPELFKQLIEFRRERDWEQFHNPKDIAISLSIEASELLEWFQWKSAEEVQQRLASDKREDLEDEIADVAVYLAYLCHDLDIDLNQVIKSKMQKNAAKYPRDKVKGRNDKYDEYS
;
A
#
# COMPACT_ATOMS: atom_id res chain seq x y z
N MET A 1 -4.61 -10.95 -1.07
CA MET A 1 -4.66 -9.47 -1.23
C MET A 1 -4.64 -9.13 -2.70
N ILE A 2 -3.68 -9.66 -3.46
CA ILE A 2 -3.82 -9.87 -4.90
C ILE A 2 -4.33 -11.31 -5.12
N GLU A 3 -5.16 -11.54 -6.14
CA GLU A 3 -5.59 -12.89 -6.48
C GLU A 3 -4.40 -13.78 -6.85
N PRO A 4 -4.34 -15.06 -6.46
CA PRO A 4 -3.15 -15.90 -6.69
C PRO A 4 -2.71 -15.97 -8.16
N GLU A 5 -3.66 -16.05 -9.09
CA GLU A 5 -3.34 -16.11 -10.52
C GLU A 5 -2.81 -14.77 -11.03
N LEU A 6 -3.41 -13.65 -10.63
CA LEU A 6 -2.93 -12.31 -10.96
C LEU A 6 -1.53 -12.05 -10.38
N PHE A 7 -1.26 -12.51 -9.15
CA PHE A 7 0.06 -12.40 -8.55
C PHE A 7 1.10 -13.19 -9.35
N LYS A 8 0.77 -14.40 -9.81
CA LYS A 8 1.65 -15.18 -10.68
C LYS A 8 1.93 -14.46 -12.00
N GLN A 9 0.91 -13.89 -12.62
CA GLN A 9 1.05 -13.09 -13.85
C GLN A 9 1.96 -11.86 -13.61
N LEU A 10 1.84 -11.21 -12.46
CA LEU A 10 2.68 -10.07 -12.09
C LEU A 10 4.16 -10.46 -11.98
N ILE A 11 4.46 -11.56 -11.29
CA ILE A 11 5.84 -12.05 -11.19
C ILE A 11 6.39 -12.45 -12.56
N GLU A 12 5.59 -13.13 -13.38
CA GLU A 12 6.02 -13.51 -14.72
C GLU A 12 6.23 -12.28 -15.62
N PHE A 13 5.39 -11.26 -15.52
CA PHE A 13 5.55 -10.00 -16.25
C PHE A 13 6.91 -9.33 -15.97
N ARG A 14 7.34 -9.31 -14.70
CA ARG A 14 8.66 -8.81 -14.29
C ARG A 14 9.80 -9.68 -14.83
N ARG A 15 9.62 -11.01 -14.79
CA ARG A 15 10.62 -11.97 -15.25
C ARG A 15 10.81 -11.94 -16.76
N GLU A 16 9.74 -11.89 -17.55
CA GLU A 16 9.77 -11.82 -19.02
C GLU A 16 10.56 -10.61 -19.53
N ARG A 17 10.64 -9.55 -18.72
CA ARG A 17 11.39 -8.32 -19.02
C ARG A 17 12.82 -8.33 -18.48
N ASP A 18 13.24 -9.42 -17.83
CA ASP A 18 14.53 -9.57 -17.17
C ASP A 18 14.79 -8.46 -16.13
N TRP A 19 13.72 -7.95 -15.50
CA TRP A 19 13.80 -6.84 -14.54
C TRP A 19 14.25 -7.28 -13.14
N GLU A 20 14.18 -8.58 -12.83
CA GLU A 20 14.64 -9.14 -11.56
C GLU A 20 16.10 -8.74 -11.25
N GLN A 21 16.95 -8.54 -12.26
CA GLN A 21 18.34 -8.10 -12.07
C GLN A 21 18.49 -6.66 -11.52
N PHE A 22 17.53 -5.78 -11.80
CA PHE A 22 17.53 -4.38 -11.34
C PHE A 22 16.72 -4.21 -10.04
N HIS A 23 15.76 -5.10 -9.82
CA HIS A 23 14.81 -5.05 -8.73
C HIS A 23 15.34 -5.79 -7.48
N ASN A 24 16.44 -5.34 -6.88
CA ASN A 24 16.82 -5.86 -5.56
C ASN A 24 15.91 -5.26 -4.46
N PRO A 25 15.80 -5.89 -3.27
CA PRO A 25 14.86 -5.44 -2.24
C PRO A 25 15.01 -3.98 -1.80
N LYS A 26 16.24 -3.45 -1.81
CA LYS A 26 16.50 -2.05 -1.44
C LYS A 26 15.93 -1.11 -2.52
N ASP A 27 16.17 -1.40 -3.79
CA ASP A 27 15.68 -0.56 -4.88
C ASP A 27 14.14 -0.68 -5.04
N ILE A 28 13.56 -1.86 -4.84
CA ILE A 28 12.09 -2.03 -4.79
C ILE A 28 11.46 -1.24 -3.64
N ALA A 29 12.09 -1.22 -2.46
CA ALA A 29 11.59 -0.42 -1.34
C ALA A 29 11.68 1.09 -1.61
N ILE A 30 12.68 1.53 -2.40
CA ILE A 30 12.77 2.91 -2.87
C ILE A 30 11.63 3.20 -3.85
N SER A 31 11.41 2.36 -4.86
CA SER A 31 10.29 2.52 -5.80
C SER A 31 8.95 2.58 -5.08
N LEU A 32 8.68 1.67 -4.14
CA LEU A 32 7.48 1.71 -3.30
C LEU A 32 7.27 3.07 -2.61
N SER A 33 8.34 3.70 -2.13
CA SER A 33 8.27 5.02 -1.50
C SER A 33 8.02 6.15 -2.50
N ILE A 34 8.48 5.99 -3.74
CA ILE A 34 8.24 6.94 -4.83
C ILE A 34 6.76 6.89 -5.22
N GLU A 35 6.20 5.71 -5.52
CA GLU A 35 4.78 5.60 -5.91
C GLU A 35 3.84 6.01 -4.78
N ALA A 36 4.21 5.75 -3.52
CA ALA A 36 3.45 6.26 -2.38
C ALA A 36 3.47 7.80 -2.31
N SER A 37 4.52 8.44 -2.85
CA SER A 37 4.63 9.89 -2.94
C SER A 37 3.84 10.43 -4.14
N GLU A 38 3.85 9.76 -5.28
CA GLU A 38 3.01 10.08 -6.45
C GLU A 38 1.52 9.99 -6.10
N LEU A 39 1.13 8.94 -5.35
CA LEU A 39 -0.20 8.83 -4.74
C LEU A 39 -0.56 10.05 -3.87
N LEU A 40 0.39 10.59 -3.10
CA LEU A 40 0.16 11.78 -2.28
C LEU A 40 -0.02 13.04 -3.15
N GLU A 41 0.69 13.16 -4.27
CA GLU A 41 0.59 14.29 -5.19
C GLU A 41 -0.84 14.46 -5.74
N TRP A 42 -1.55 13.36 -5.95
CA TRP A 42 -2.95 13.41 -6.40
C TRP A 42 -3.85 14.22 -5.45
N PHE A 43 -3.56 14.18 -4.14
CA PHE A 43 -4.30 14.91 -3.09
C PHE A 43 -3.68 16.28 -2.75
N GLN A 44 -2.42 16.51 -3.09
CA GLN A 44 -1.67 17.69 -2.67
C GLN A 44 -2.34 18.98 -3.17
N TRP A 45 -2.50 19.95 -2.27
CA TRP A 45 -3.13 21.26 -2.55
C TRP A 45 -4.58 21.18 -3.05
N LYS A 46 -5.32 20.11 -2.72
CA LYS A 46 -6.75 19.99 -3.02
C LYS A 46 -7.58 20.08 -1.75
N SER A 47 -8.68 20.83 -1.83
CA SER A 47 -9.75 20.78 -0.85
C SER A 47 -10.53 19.46 -0.95
N ALA A 48 -11.30 19.15 0.10
CA ALA A 48 -12.15 17.96 0.09
C ALA A 48 -13.16 17.96 -1.06
N GLU A 49 -13.69 19.13 -1.45
CA GLU A 49 -14.63 19.26 -2.56
C GLU A 49 -13.93 19.00 -3.91
N GLU A 50 -12.74 19.58 -4.13
CA GLU A 50 -11.94 19.32 -5.34
C GLU A 50 -11.57 17.84 -5.46
N VAL A 51 -11.23 17.17 -4.34
CA VAL A 51 -10.99 15.72 -4.33
C VAL A 51 -12.22 14.95 -4.80
N GLN A 52 -13.43 15.28 -4.31
CA GLN A 52 -14.66 14.61 -4.76
C GLN A 52 -14.93 14.85 -6.25
N GLN A 53 -14.69 16.06 -6.75
CA GLN A 53 -14.85 16.38 -8.17
C GLN A 53 -13.87 15.57 -9.04
N ARG A 54 -12.60 15.45 -8.62
CA ARG A 54 -11.59 14.64 -9.32
C ARG A 54 -11.92 13.15 -9.30
N LEU A 55 -12.44 12.62 -8.19
CA LEU A 55 -12.91 11.22 -8.12
C LEU A 55 -14.07 10.94 -9.08
N ALA A 56 -14.85 11.96 -9.43
CA ALA A 56 -15.94 11.88 -10.40
C ALA A 56 -15.51 12.22 -11.84
N SER A 57 -14.23 12.47 -12.09
CA SER A 57 -13.67 12.78 -13.40
C SER A 57 -12.75 11.66 -13.90
N ASP A 58 -12.25 11.83 -15.12
CA ASP A 58 -11.17 11.04 -15.74
C ASP A 58 -9.91 10.89 -14.87
N LYS A 59 -9.58 11.89 -14.03
CA LYS A 59 -8.44 11.87 -13.10
C LYS A 59 -8.49 10.77 -12.05
N ARG A 60 -9.62 10.07 -11.94
CA ARG A 60 -9.72 8.87 -11.11
C ARG A 60 -8.80 7.76 -11.62
N GLU A 61 -8.59 7.66 -12.93
CA GLU A 61 -7.68 6.66 -13.51
C GLU A 61 -6.26 6.84 -12.98
N ASP A 62 -5.73 8.07 -13.00
CA ASP A 62 -4.41 8.39 -12.41
C ASP A 62 -4.31 7.90 -10.94
N LEU A 63 -5.36 8.09 -10.14
CA LEU A 63 -5.37 7.63 -8.74
C LEU A 63 -5.35 6.09 -8.63
N GLU A 64 -6.10 5.42 -9.50
CA GLU A 64 -6.17 3.96 -9.52
C GLU A 64 -4.82 3.36 -9.94
N ASP A 65 -4.11 4.00 -10.88
CA ASP A 65 -2.75 3.63 -11.29
C ASP A 65 -1.75 3.76 -10.14
N GLU A 66 -1.70 4.90 -9.43
CA GLU A 66 -0.78 5.07 -8.30
C GLU A 66 -1.04 4.07 -7.15
N ILE A 67 -2.32 3.74 -6.90
CA ILE A 67 -2.69 2.71 -5.93
C ILE A 67 -2.20 1.33 -6.39
N ALA A 68 -2.34 1.04 -7.68
CA ALA A 68 -1.88 -0.21 -8.26
C ALA A 68 -0.36 -0.33 -8.15
N ASP A 69 0.38 0.74 -8.45
CA ASP A 69 1.85 0.75 -8.40
C ASP A 69 2.37 0.53 -6.97
N VAL A 70 1.79 1.20 -5.96
CA VAL A 70 2.09 0.91 -4.55
C VAL A 70 1.85 -0.56 -4.21
N ALA A 71 0.74 -1.15 -4.68
CA ALA A 71 0.44 -2.55 -4.42
C ALA A 71 1.40 -3.50 -5.13
N VAL A 72 1.80 -3.19 -6.37
CA VAL A 72 2.73 -3.97 -7.20
C VAL A 72 4.13 -4.00 -6.57
N TYR A 73 4.69 -2.85 -6.19
CA TYR A 73 6.02 -2.84 -5.58
C TYR A 73 6.04 -3.49 -4.20
N LEU A 74 4.97 -3.35 -3.41
CA LEU A 74 4.83 -4.10 -2.16
C LEU A 74 4.77 -5.61 -2.42
N ALA A 75 4.04 -6.04 -3.46
CA ALA A 75 3.95 -7.44 -3.84
C ALA A 75 5.31 -8.02 -4.29
N TYR A 76 6.07 -7.28 -5.11
CA TYR A 76 7.44 -7.65 -5.46
C TYR A 76 8.35 -7.74 -4.24
N LEU A 77 8.29 -6.77 -3.32
CA LEU A 77 9.10 -6.77 -2.11
C LEU A 77 8.80 -7.98 -1.23
N CYS A 78 7.52 -8.32 -1.06
CA CYS A 78 7.11 -9.51 -0.33
C CYS A 78 7.54 -10.80 -1.02
N HIS A 79 7.47 -10.86 -2.36
CA HIS A 79 7.96 -11.99 -3.13
C HIS A 79 9.47 -12.23 -2.91
N ASP A 80 10.27 -11.19 -3.10
CA ASP A 80 11.73 -11.27 -3.04
C ASP A 80 12.26 -11.56 -1.63
N LEU A 81 11.48 -11.23 -0.59
CA LEU A 81 11.81 -11.45 0.82
C LEU A 81 11.13 -12.69 1.44
N ASP A 82 10.37 -13.46 0.65
CA ASP A 82 9.60 -14.62 1.12
C ASP A 82 8.64 -14.29 2.29
N ILE A 83 7.90 -13.17 2.16
CA ILE A 83 6.97 -12.69 3.17
C ILE A 83 5.52 -13.00 2.73
N ASP A 84 4.82 -13.84 3.51
CA ASP A 84 3.36 -13.94 3.41
C ASP A 84 2.71 -12.68 4.00
N LEU A 85 2.33 -11.77 3.10
CA LEU A 85 1.74 -10.50 3.46
C LEU A 85 0.43 -10.65 4.25
N ASN A 86 -0.41 -11.66 3.96
CA ASN A 86 -1.64 -11.89 4.73
C ASN A 86 -1.32 -12.35 6.15
N GLN A 87 -0.32 -13.21 6.32
CA GLN A 87 0.10 -13.68 7.63
C GLN A 87 0.64 -12.53 8.49
N VAL A 88 1.53 -11.69 7.95
CA VAL A 88 2.11 -10.57 8.71
C VAL A 88 1.06 -9.50 9.04
N ILE A 89 0.09 -9.25 8.15
CA ILE A 89 -1.06 -8.36 8.45
C ILE A 89 -1.89 -8.92 9.59
N LYS A 90 -2.27 -10.21 9.55
CA LYS A 90 -3.02 -10.86 10.65
C LYS A 90 -2.29 -10.73 11.98
N SER A 91 -0.98 -10.99 12.00
CA SER A 91 -0.16 -10.82 13.20
C SER A 91 -0.14 -9.36 13.68
N LYS A 92 0.03 -8.40 12.76
CA LYS A 92 0.06 -6.98 13.09
C LYS A 92 -1.30 -6.48 13.61
N MET A 93 -2.41 -6.97 13.07
CA MET A 93 -3.75 -6.67 13.56
C MET A 93 -3.95 -7.14 15.01
N GLN A 94 -3.52 -8.36 15.34
CA GLN A 94 -3.58 -8.86 16.72
C GLN A 94 -2.75 -8.00 17.68
N LYS A 95 -1.53 -7.63 17.29
CA LYS A 95 -0.68 -6.71 18.06
C LYS A 95 -1.34 -5.33 18.23
N ASN A 96 -1.97 -4.81 17.19
CA ASN A 96 -2.67 -3.53 17.24
C ASN A 96 -3.92 -3.59 18.13
N ALA A 97 -4.70 -4.67 18.07
CA ALA A 97 -5.86 -4.84 18.94
C ALA A 97 -5.49 -4.89 20.43
N ALA A 98 -4.35 -5.52 20.75
CA ALA A 98 -3.80 -5.51 22.12
C ALA A 98 -3.30 -4.12 22.54
N LYS A 99 -2.68 -3.37 21.62
CA LYS A 99 -2.17 -2.01 21.87
C LYS A 99 -3.28 -0.95 21.95
N TYR A 100 -4.36 -1.14 21.21
CA TYR A 100 -5.50 -0.23 21.07
C TYR A 100 -6.82 -0.97 21.36
N PRO A 101 -7.13 -1.29 22.63
CA PRO A 101 -8.35 -2.01 22.97
C PRO A 101 -9.60 -1.23 22.55
N ARG A 102 -10.55 -1.90 21.88
CA ARG A 102 -11.77 -1.29 21.32
C ARG A 102 -12.48 -0.36 22.30
N ASP A 103 -12.66 -0.79 23.53
CA ASP A 103 -13.43 -0.04 24.54
C ASP A 103 -12.72 1.23 25.03
N LYS A 104 -11.41 1.36 24.76
CA LYS A 104 -10.62 2.56 25.07
C LYS A 104 -10.50 3.55 23.91
N VAL A 105 -10.59 3.06 22.67
CA VAL A 105 -10.21 3.83 21.47
C VAL A 105 -11.37 4.15 20.52
N LYS A 106 -12.53 3.52 20.70
CA LYS A 106 -13.67 3.71 19.80
C LYS A 106 -14.11 5.19 19.78
N GLY A 107 -14.03 5.81 18.60
CA GLY A 107 -14.43 7.21 18.37
C GLY A 107 -13.39 8.25 18.81
N ARG A 108 -12.17 7.82 19.15
CA ARG A 108 -11.06 8.69 19.57
C ARG A 108 -9.91 8.56 18.56
N ASN A 109 -9.22 9.67 18.26
CA ASN A 109 -8.01 9.70 17.42
C ASN A 109 -6.72 9.88 18.25
N ASP A 110 -6.87 9.99 19.57
CA ASP A 110 -5.79 10.13 20.56
C ASP A 110 -4.80 8.96 20.49
N LYS A 111 -3.51 9.23 20.75
CA LYS A 111 -2.49 8.19 20.77
C LYS A 111 -2.64 7.29 22.01
N TYR A 112 -2.02 6.11 21.97
CA TYR A 112 -2.23 5.08 23.00
C TYR A 112 -1.69 5.41 24.39
N ASP A 113 -0.82 6.39 24.46
CA ASP A 113 -0.28 7.01 25.67
C ASP A 113 -1.20 8.09 26.26
N GLU A 114 -2.33 8.40 25.61
CA GLU A 114 -3.27 9.45 26.03
C GLU A 114 -4.62 8.88 26.54
N TYR A 115 -4.74 7.54 26.65
CA TYR A 115 -5.93 6.91 27.24
C TYR A 115 -5.92 7.03 28.76
N SER A 116 -6.70 7.96 29.32
CA SER A 116 -7.10 7.96 30.73
C SER A 116 -7.94 6.73 31.08
#